data_AF-A0A844H2J8-F1
#
_entry.id   AF-A0A844H2J8-F1
#
_cell.length_a   1.000
_cell.length_b   1.000
_cell.length_c   1.000
_cell.angle_alpha   90.00
_cell.angle_beta   90.00
_cell.angle_gamma   90.00
#
_symmetry.space_group_name_H-M   'P 1'
#
loop_
_entity.id
_entity.type
_entity.pdbx_description
1 polymer ?
#
loop_
_entity_poly.entity_id
_entity_poly.type
_entity_poly.pdbx_seq_one_letter_code
_entity_poly.pdbx_strand_id
1 'polypeptide(L)'
;MSEWLLLFLLPLGAAAFADLFQHEDEETDNSAPRPEPEPQTDGTAGDDTLSAPDGYHGRVMGRDGDDLITVGSPENASHYHDGTNLTPDDGQWNGWPDWDPYSPGAVPPGVVLARGGEGADTIIGSGRGIHAQGDAGDDRIELHSQPGDLGEGRGDFAVVGRGGDGDDEMIVSGSGALVLGDAGNDSIRASGDNMVINGGDGADHIDVAGLRNSEIVLGRGDVVTGRSETADGLRFRLHDGADFTGNNSDESFVAREGSRVDGGGGNDLLTNSYLDRSSVTLIGGAGDDSLVGNDAVGAHASTAQDGYRWRVGASSDSLDGGDGNDLIGYDTDDTITGGSGADRMDGFVDSREHATVTDFNPAEDWLRINSPPAEAGDDSDRFGNVSVAEEDGDTIIRLGTDEVMRIENATGLNIGFQTDRYREEWSDGSIHEGEFSEGDGEVLNDHTIFTDLDGNKVDRGSLDVVINSYLTLYT
;
A
#
# COMPACT_ATOMS: atom_id res chain seq x y z
N MET A 1 82.55 -17.81 -46.52
CA MET A 1 82.95 -17.10 -47.76
C MET A 1 81.97 -15.95 -47.88
N SER A 2 82.23 -14.67 -47.73
CA SER A 2 83.43 -13.82 -47.54
C SER A 2 82.81 -12.42 -47.29
N GLU A 3 82.98 -11.76 -46.15
CA GLU A 3 83.86 -10.59 -45.90
C GLU A 3 83.93 -9.46 -46.95
N TRP A 4 84.42 -8.29 -46.50
CA TRP A 4 84.52 -6.91 -47.09
C TRP A 4 83.33 -6.01 -46.72
N LEU A 5 83.34 -5.11 -45.71
CA LEU A 5 84.30 -4.10 -45.20
C LEU A 5 84.63 -2.97 -46.20
N LEU A 6 84.04 -1.78 -46.02
CA LEU A 6 84.78 -0.52 -46.19
C LEU A 6 84.23 0.58 -45.25
N LEU A 7 85.18 1.14 -44.53
CA LEU A 7 85.12 2.12 -43.46
C LEU A 7 85.37 3.52 -44.06
N PHE A 8 84.65 4.55 -43.62
CA PHE A 8 85.14 5.93 -43.67
C PHE A 8 85.11 6.50 -42.25
N LEU A 9 86.28 6.90 -41.79
CA LEU A 9 86.59 7.42 -40.47
C LEU A 9 87.60 8.53 -40.73
N LEU A 10 87.34 9.76 -40.25
CA LEU A 10 88.35 10.77 -39.87
C LEU A 10 87.63 11.98 -39.20
N PRO A 11 88.31 12.74 -38.33
CA PRO A 11 87.90 12.87 -36.92
C PRO A 11 87.99 14.31 -36.36
N LEU A 12 87.84 14.41 -35.03
CA LEU A 12 88.45 15.37 -34.08
C LEU A 12 87.50 16.37 -33.43
N GLY A 13 87.52 16.35 -32.10
CA GLY A 13 86.97 17.40 -31.25
C GLY A 13 86.76 17.01 -29.79
N ALA A 14 87.78 16.42 -29.14
CA ALA A 14 87.75 16.15 -27.71
C ALA A 14 88.04 17.44 -26.92
N ALA A 15 87.08 17.87 -26.10
CA ALA A 15 87.30 18.71 -24.93
C ALA A 15 86.33 18.23 -23.82
N ALA A 16 86.93 17.68 -22.75
CA ALA A 16 86.48 17.54 -21.35
C ALA A 16 84.96 17.52 -21.06
N PHE A 17 84.33 16.50 -20.44
CA PHE A 17 84.72 15.69 -19.28
C PHE A 17 85.26 16.49 -18.09
N ALA A 18 84.48 17.45 -17.62
CA ALA A 18 84.45 17.92 -16.23
C ALA A 18 83.24 18.87 -16.03
N ASP A 19 82.04 18.31 -15.93
CA ASP A 19 80.91 18.97 -15.23
C ASP A 19 79.89 17.93 -14.72
N LEU A 20 80.44 16.80 -14.28
CA LEU A 20 79.75 15.86 -13.43
C LEU A 20 79.92 16.40 -12.00
N PHE A 21 78.81 16.80 -11.36
CA PHE A 21 78.68 17.36 -10.01
C PHE A 21 78.82 18.89 -9.86
N GLN A 22 77.75 19.62 -10.19
CA GLN A 22 77.10 20.61 -9.31
C GLN A 22 76.03 21.39 -10.11
N HIS A 23 74.76 21.04 -9.93
CA HIS A 23 73.69 22.04 -9.91
C HIS A 23 72.72 21.62 -8.82
N GLU A 24 72.82 22.36 -7.72
CA GLU A 24 71.88 22.37 -6.60
C GLU A 24 70.56 23.01 -7.07
N ASP A 25 69.48 22.34 -6.70
CA ASP A 25 68.20 22.89 -6.23
C ASP A 25 67.54 24.02 -7.02
N GLU A 26 66.78 23.65 -8.06
CA GLU A 26 65.43 24.18 -8.27
C GLU A 26 64.51 23.02 -8.72
N GLU A 27 64.06 22.21 -7.75
CA GLU A 27 62.84 21.42 -7.96
C GLU A 27 61.67 22.39 -8.08
N THR A 28 61.31 22.75 -9.31
CA THR A 28 59.92 23.12 -9.59
C THR A 28 59.10 21.85 -9.42
N ASP A 29 58.53 21.72 -8.23
CA ASP A 29 57.50 20.78 -7.85
C ASP A 29 56.31 20.87 -8.83
N ASN A 30 56.40 20.11 -9.93
CA ASN A 30 55.30 19.85 -10.85
C ASN A 30 54.48 18.63 -10.39
N SER A 31 54.40 18.40 -9.07
CA SER A 31 53.45 17.49 -8.42
C SER A 31 52.17 18.23 -8.03
N ALA A 32 51.79 19.29 -8.76
CA ALA A 32 50.40 19.72 -8.70
C ALA A 32 49.56 18.51 -9.13
N PRO A 33 48.66 17.98 -8.27
CA PRO A 33 47.76 16.92 -8.69
C PRO A 33 47.09 17.39 -9.98
N ARG A 34 47.08 16.54 -11.01
CA ARG A 34 46.24 16.81 -12.17
C ARG A 34 44.85 17.12 -11.63
N PRO A 35 44.22 18.25 -12.00
CA PRO A 35 42.85 18.51 -11.56
C PRO A 35 42.04 17.26 -11.89
N GLU A 36 41.30 16.76 -10.91
CA GLU A 36 40.35 15.68 -11.16
C GLU A 36 39.49 16.11 -12.35
N PRO A 37 39.28 15.24 -13.34
CA PRO A 37 38.44 15.58 -14.48
C PRO A 37 37.10 16.10 -13.94
N GLU A 38 36.65 17.25 -14.47
CA GLU A 38 35.34 17.78 -14.10
C GLU A 38 34.28 16.69 -14.36
N PRO A 39 33.30 16.53 -13.45
CA PRO A 39 32.28 15.52 -13.60
C PRO A 39 31.58 15.69 -14.94
N GLN A 40 31.54 14.62 -15.74
CA GLN A 40 30.74 14.59 -16.96
C GLN A 40 29.30 14.32 -16.54
N THR A 41 28.49 15.38 -16.55
CA THR A 41 27.09 15.34 -16.13
C THR A 41 26.11 15.58 -17.28
N ASP A 42 26.61 15.76 -18.50
CA ASP A 42 25.80 15.91 -19.71
C ASP A 42 26.43 15.04 -20.82
N GLY A 43 25.73 13.97 -21.19
CA GLY A 43 26.07 13.05 -22.28
C GLY A 43 25.78 13.62 -23.66
N THR A 44 25.82 12.79 -24.68
CA THR A 44 25.82 13.13 -26.08
C THR A 44 24.55 12.58 -26.74
N ALA A 45 24.67 11.77 -27.79
CA ALA A 45 23.53 11.09 -28.42
C ALA A 45 23.95 9.65 -28.79
N GLY A 46 24.93 9.13 -28.07
CA GLY A 46 25.40 7.76 -28.16
C GLY A 46 26.06 7.40 -26.84
N ASP A 47 26.36 6.13 -26.67
CA ASP A 47 26.72 5.51 -25.39
C ASP A 47 27.80 6.28 -24.61
N ASP A 48 27.40 6.90 -23.50
CA ASP A 48 28.22 7.69 -22.61
C ASP A 48 28.47 6.98 -21.27
N THR A 49 29.51 7.44 -20.57
CA THR A 49 29.77 7.05 -19.18
C THR A 49 29.89 8.31 -18.34
N LEU A 50 28.87 8.55 -17.52
CA LEU A 50 28.70 9.76 -16.75
C LEU A 50 28.86 9.45 -15.27
N SER A 51 29.50 10.37 -14.54
CA SER A 51 29.62 10.23 -13.09
C SER A 51 29.54 11.57 -12.39
N ALA A 52 28.78 11.59 -11.30
CA ALA A 52 28.75 12.70 -10.36
C ALA A 52 29.39 12.26 -9.03
N PRO A 53 30.40 12.99 -8.52
CA PRO A 53 31.04 12.66 -7.26
C PRO A 53 30.07 12.83 -6.09
N ASP A 54 30.39 12.17 -4.97
CA ASP A 54 29.74 12.46 -3.70
C ASP A 54 29.80 13.96 -3.41
N GLY A 55 28.68 14.50 -2.95
CA GLY A 55 28.49 15.91 -2.67
C GLY A 55 27.90 16.73 -3.82
N TYR A 56 27.90 16.18 -5.04
CA TYR A 56 27.30 16.84 -6.20
C TYR A 56 25.80 17.06 -5.99
N HIS A 57 25.27 18.20 -6.42
CA HIS A 57 23.84 18.46 -6.53
C HIS A 57 23.56 19.04 -7.93
N GLY A 58 22.50 18.58 -8.59
CA GLY A 58 22.23 18.98 -9.97
C GLY A 58 21.74 17.83 -10.83
N ARG A 59 21.97 17.94 -12.14
CA ARG A 59 21.47 17.00 -13.16
C ARG A 59 22.62 16.22 -13.77
N VAL A 60 22.43 14.93 -13.97
CA VAL A 60 23.27 14.04 -14.76
C VAL A 60 22.40 13.46 -15.87
N MET A 61 22.67 13.80 -17.13
CA MET A 61 21.77 13.52 -18.26
C MET A 61 22.50 12.67 -19.31
N GLY A 62 22.02 11.46 -19.59
CA GLY A 62 22.52 10.57 -20.64
C GLY A 62 22.23 11.09 -22.05
N ARG A 63 20.93 11.26 -22.35
CA ARG A 63 20.30 11.72 -23.60
C ARG A 63 19.88 10.58 -24.54
N ASP A 64 20.59 10.33 -25.63
CA ASP A 64 20.27 9.22 -26.52
C ASP A 64 21.44 8.22 -26.45
N GLY A 65 21.19 6.93 -26.61
CA GLY A 65 22.21 5.88 -26.54
C GLY A 65 22.11 5.06 -25.26
N ASP A 66 22.92 4.00 -25.16
CA ASP A 66 22.91 3.13 -23.97
C ASP A 66 23.95 3.66 -22.97
N ASP A 67 23.52 4.48 -22.01
CA ASP A 67 24.38 5.24 -21.11
C ASP A 67 24.63 4.55 -19.77
N LEU A 68 25.84 4.71 -19.23
CA LEU A 68 26.19 4.31 -17.87
C LEU A 68 26.32 5.54 -16.98
N ILE A 69 25.40 5.70 -16.02
CA ILE A 69 25.36 6.83 -15.10
C ILE A 69 25.64 6.36 -13.66
N THR A 70 26.61 6.98 -12.99
CA THR A 70 26.88 6.73 -11.55
C THR A 70 26.76 8.00 -10.73
N VAL A 71 25.92 7.99 -9.68
CA VAL A 71 25.70 9.15 -8.80
C VAL A 71 25.82 8.79 -7.32
N GLY A 72 26.41 9.71 -6.56
CA GLY A 72 26.54 9.63 -5.11
C GLY A 72 25.55 10.53 -4.37
N SER A 73 25.65 10.52 -3.04
CA SER A 73 24.83 11.38 -2.18
C SER A 73 25.23 12.86 -2.35
N PRO A 74 24.31 13.81 -2.54
CA PRO A 74 24.58 15.24 -2.54
C PRO A 74 25.01 15.75 -1.16
N GLU A 75 25.69 16.91 -1.13
CA GLU A 75 25.93 17.64 0.11
C GLU A 75 24.60 18.12 0.69
N ASN A 76 24.40 17.95 2.00
CA ASN A 76 23.15 18.28 2.70
C ASN A 76 21.92 17.63 2.04
N ALA A 77 22.02 16.33 1.77
CA ALA A 77 20.94 15.57 1.14
C ALA A 77 19.59 15.84 1.79
N SER A 78 18.64 16.27 0.98
CA SER A 78 17.26 16.45 1.39
C SER A 78 16.50 15.13 1.31
N HIS A 79 15.53 14.95 2.19
CA HIS A 79 14.49 13.94 2.02
C HIS A 79 13.47 14.45 1.03
N TYR A 80 12.94 13.57 0.18
CA TYR A 80 11.72 13.86 -0.54
C TYR A 80 10.57 13.79 0.46
N HIS A 81 10.16 14.94 1.00
CA HIS A 81 8.95 15.06 1.84
C HIS A 81 7.71 15.08 0.95
N ASP A 82 6.80 14.14 1.15
CA ASP A 82 5.45 14.18 0.63
C ASP A 82 4.51 14.82 1.66
N GLY A 83 4.09 16.06 1.40
CA GLY A 83 3.04 16.75 2.17
C GLY A 83 1.63 16.48 1.66
N THR A 84 1.50 15.66 0.62
CA THR A 84 0.29 15.47 -0.18
C THR A 84 0.14 13.99 -0.42
N ASN A 85 -0.33 13.25 0.61
CA ASN A 85 -0.89 11.90 0.51
C ASN A 85 -0.73 11.33 -0.89
N LEU A 86 0.42 10.73 -1.22
CA LEU A 86 0.51 9.88 -2.38
C LEU A 86 -0.66 8.91 -2.25
N THR A 87 -1.72 9.16 -3.01
CA THR A 87 -2.66 8.15 -3.44
C THR A 87 -1.91 7.51 -4.60
N PRO A 88 -1.29 6.34 -4.39
CA PRO A 88 -0.65 5.59 -5.47
C PRO A 88 -1.66 5.22 -6.58
N ASP A 89 -2.95 5.47 -6.34
CA ASP A 89 -4.15 5.21 -7.12
C ASP A 89 -4.08 5.57 -8.61
N ASP A 90 -3.18 6.47 -9.03
CA ASP A 90 -3.26 7.06 -10.37
C ASP A 90 -1.98 6.92 -11.20
N GLY A 91 -0.89 6.33 -10.69
CA GLY A 91 0.44 6.50 -11.28
C GLY A 91 0.89 7.97 -11.37
N GLN A 92 0.09 8.90 -10.86
CA GLN A 92 0.36 10.33 -10.85
C GLN A 92 1.08 10.69 -9.56
N TRP A 93 2.34 11.03 -9.74
CA TRP A 93 3.15 11.70 -8.75
C TRP A 93 2.53 13.05 -8.37
N ASN A 94 1.94 13.14 -7.18
CA ASN A 94 1.64 14.41 -6.53
C ASN A 94 2.75 14.76 -5.54
N GLY A 95 4.03 14.71 -5.95
CA GLY A 95 5.10 15.24 -5.12
C GLY A 95 5.20 16.76 -5.30
N TRP A 96 5.38 17.50 -4.20
CA TRP A 96 5.67 18.94 -4.11
C TRP A 96 4.83 19.84 -5.04
N PRO A 97 3.94 20.71 -4.53
CA PRO A 97 3.18 21.68 -5.34
C PRO A 97 4.01 22.56 -6.31
N ASP A 98 5.34 22.60 -6.15
CA ASP A 98 6.27 23.49 -6.84
C ASP A 98 7.47 22.81 -7.55
N TRP A 99 7.62 21.47 -7.49
CA TRP A 99 8.67 20.79 -8.26
C TRP A 99 8.01 19.78 -9.20
N ASP A 100 8.41 19.76 -10.45
CA ASP A 100 7.97 18.78 -11.45
C ASP A 100 9.27 18.26 -12.09
N PRO A 101 9.60 16.97 -11.96
CA PRO A 101 10.83 16.40 -12.51
C PRO A 101 10.89 16.50 -14.04
N TYR A 102 9.72 16.64 -14.69
CA TYR A 102 9.57 16.87 -16.13
C TYR A 102 9.60 18.37 -16.49
N SER A 103 9.50 19.26 -15.51
CA SER A 103 9.63 20.70 -15.75
C SER A 103 11.10 21.12 -15.82
N PRO A 104 11.45 22.05 -16.71
CA PRO A 104 12.80 22.61 -16.83
C PRO A 104 13.23 23.52 -15.65
N GLY A 105 12.71 23.30 -14.44
CA GLY A 105 13.07 24.03 -13.21
C GLY A 105 14.41 23.61 -12.58
N ALA A 106 14.87 24.36 -11.59
CA ALA A 106 16.08 24.03 -10.82
C ALA A 106 15.87 22.76 -9.99
N VAL A 107 16.84 21.84 -10.02
CA VAL A 107 16.87 20.68 -9.10
C VAL A 107 16.93 21.23 -7.66
N PRO A 108 16.08 20.74 -6.74
CA PRO A 108 16.10 21.20 -5.36
C PRO A 108 17.50 21.07 -4.73
N PRO A 109 17.90 21.99 -3.84
CA PRO A 109 19.12 21.83 -3.07
C PRO A 109 19.11 20.50 -2.31
N GLY A 110 20.21 19.75 -2.35
CA GLY A 110 20.30 18.44 -1.71
C GLY A 110 19.73 17.28 -2.53
N VAL A 111 19.49 17.49 -3.84
CA VAL A 111 19.08 16.45 -4.79
C VAL A 111 20.07 16.30 -5.95
N VAL A 112 20.29 15.05 -6.37
CA VAL A 112 20.85 14.69 -7.68
C VAL A 112 19.77 14.01 -8.51
N LEU A 113 19.53 14.55 -9.71
CA LEU A 113 18.70 13.93 -10.74
C LEU A 113 19.61 13.22 -11.75
N ALA A 114 19.52 11.90 -11.84
CA ALA A 114 20.15 11.08 -12.88
C ALA A 114 19.07 10.65 -13.88
N ARG A 115 19.25 10.97 -15.15
CA ARG A 115 18.27 10.71 -16.20
C ARG A 115 18.96 10.03 -17.38
N GLY A 116 18.52 8.83 -17.73
CA GLY A 116 19.03 8.01 -18.83
C GLY A 116 18.72 8.68 -20.17
N GLY A 117 17.47 8.56 -20.63
CA GLY A 117 16.98 9.17 -21.84
C GLY A 117 16.43 8.13 -22.82
N GLU A 118 16.75 8.22 -24.11
CA GLU A 118 16.41 7.17 -25.07
C GLU A 118 17.54 6.13 -25.10
N GLY A 119 17.24 4.86 -24.85
CA GLY A 119 18.22 3.78 -24.91
C GLY A 119 18.02 2.77 -23.80
N ALA A 120 18.88 1.76 -23.73
CA ALA A 120 18.92 0.84 -22.59
C ALA A 120 20.01 1.31 -21.62
N ASP A 121 19.62 2.16 -20.68
CA ASP A 121 20.53 2.83 -19.78
C ASP A 121 20.83 2.01 -18.53
N THR A 122 21.94 2.30 -17.87
CA THR A 122 22.28 1.77 -16.55
C THR A 122 22.56 2.91 -15.58
N ILE A 123 21.72 3.07 -14.57
CA ILE A 123 21.85 4.10 -13.55
C ILE A 123 22.16 3.46 -12.20
N ILE A 124 23.30 3.83 -11.60
CA ILE A 124 23.75 3.33 -10.31
C ILE A 124 23.82 4.49 -9.31
N GLY A 125 23.01 4.43 -8.26
CA GLY A 125 22.92 5.43 -7.21
C GLY A 125 23.23 4.87 -5.84
N SER A 126 23.97 5.60 -5.02
CA SER A 126 24.19 5.22 -3.61
C SER A 126 24.16 6.43 -2.69
N GLY A 127 23.34 6.39 -1.63
CA GLY A 127 23.23 7.47 -0.66
C GLY A 127 21.80 7.91 -0.35
N ARG A 128 21.56 9.23 -0.43
CA ARG A 128 20.26 9.89 -0.19
C ARG A 128 20.08 11.02 -1.19
N GLY A 129 18.87 11.56 -1.35
CA GLY A 129 18.60 12.68 -2.25
C GLY A 129 18.82 12.33 -3.72
N ILE A 130 18.66 11.06 -4.11
CA ILE A 130 18.85 10.61 -5.49
C ILE A 130 17.48 10.42 -6.14
N HIS A 131 17.29 10.99 -7.33
CA HIS A 131 16.20 10.66 -8.25
C HIS A 131 16.83 10.06 -9.51
N ALA A 132 16.60 8.78 -9.77
CA ALA A 132 16.99 8.11 -10.99
C ALA A 132 15.77 7.88 -11.89
N GLN A 133 15.91 8.16 -13.18
CA GLN A 133 14.88 8.00 -14.18
C GLN A 133 15.49 7.38 -15.44
N GLY A 134 14.98 6.24 -15.88
CA GLY A 134 15.40 5.58 -17.12
C GLY A 134 14.93 6.36 -18.36
N ASP A 135 13.64 6.73 -18.36
CA ASP A 135 12.89 7.36 -19.46
C ASP A 135 12.40 6.37 -20.52
N ALA A 136 13.14 6.08 -21.59
CA ALA A 136 12.62 5.27 -22.69
C ALA A 136 13.62 4.21 -23.14
N GLY A 137 13.19 2.95 -23.11
CA GLY A 137 13.98 1.77 -23.40
C GLY A 137 14.03 0.86 -22.18
N ASP A 138 14.68 -0.31 -22.33
CA ASP A 138 14.75 -1.29 -21.25
C ASP A 138 15.94 -0.96 -20.34
N ASP A 139 15.68 -0.23 -19.25
CA ASP A 139 16.67 0.37 -18.38
C ASP A 139 17.02 -0.51 -17.18
N ARG A 140 18.22 -0.32 -16.65
CA ARG A 140 18.68 -0.94 -15.41
C ARG A 140 18.95 0.13 -14.35
N ILE A 141 18.21 0.11 -13.26
CA ILE A 141 18.33 1.08 -12.17
C ILE A 141 18.72 0.38 -10.87
N GLU A 142 19.89 0.70 -10.33
CA GLU A 142 20.42 0.12 -9.09
C GLU A 142 20.61 1.21 -8.03
N LEU A 143 19.78 1.18 -6.98
CA LEU A 143 19.76 2.20 -5.93
C LEU A 143 20.02 1.60 -4.54
N HIS A 144 21.03 2.14 -3.86
CA HIS A 144 21.36 1.76 -2.48
C HIS A 144 21.18 2.96 -1.55
N SER A 145 20.07 2.98 -0.83
CA SER A 145 19.83 4.01 0.17
C SER A 145 20.58 3.69 1.48
N GLN A 146 21.12 4.72 2.12
CA GLN A 146 21.73 4.55 3.45
C GLN A 146 20.65 4.55 4.53
N PRO A 147 20.67 3.58 5.48
CA PRO A 147 19.76 3.58 6.61
C PRO A 147 19.87 4.90 7.38
N GLY A 148 18.75 5.40 7.88
CA GLY A 148 18.76 6.34 8.99
C GLY A 148 17.39 6.94 9.21
N ASP A 149 17.29 7.81 10.23
CA ASP A 149 16.05 8.45 10.68
C ASP A 149 15.36 9.21 9.54
N LEU A 150 14.58 8.49 8.74
CA LEU A 150 13.38 9.02 8.15
C LEU A 150 12.42 9.20 9.32
N GLY A 151 11.72 10.33 9.40
CA GLY A 151 10.69 10.49 10.43
C GLY A 151 9.73 9.29 10.38
N GLU A 152 9.02 8.99 11.46
CA GLU A 152 8.08 7.86 11.54
C GLU A 152 6.85 7.98 10.60
N GLY A 153 6.95 8.69 9.48
CA GLY A 153 5.89 8.94 8.49
C GLY A 153 6.28 8.47 7.09
N ARG A 154 5.30 7.92 6.37
CA ARG A 154 5.43 7.30 5.02
C ARG A 154 5.59 8.29 3.86
N GLY A 155 6.04 9.50 4.15
CA GLY A 155 6.18 10.56 3.15
C GLY A 155 7.62 10.90 2.82
N ASP A 156 8.61 10.33 3.51
CA ASP A 156 10.01 10.73 3.38
C ASP A 156 10.81 9.68 2.62
N PHE A 157 11.19 9.97 1.38
CA PHE A 157 12.03 9.08 0.59
C PHE A 157 13.49 9.56 0.56
N ALA A 158 14.41 8.63 0.79
CA ALA A 158 15.84 8.81 0.61
C ALA A 158 16.23 8.74 -0.87
N VAL A 159 15.58 7.85 -1.64
CA VAL A 159 15.83 7.67 -3.07
C VAL A 159 14.52 7.46 -3.83
N VAL A 160 14.49 7.89 -5.09
CA VAL A 160 13.41 7.66 -6.04
C VAL A 160 14.00 7.00 -7.28
N GLY A 161 13.44 5.87 -7.70
CA GLY A 161 13.73 5.22 -8.98
C GLY A 161 12.48 5.15 -9.83
N ARG A 162 12.63 5.48 -11.12
CA ARG A 162 11.59 5.37 -12.15
C ARG A 162 12.17 4.66 -13.36
N GLY A 163 11.59 3.55 -13.77
CA GLY A 163 11.94 2.85 -15.00
C GLY A 163 11.65 3.74 -16.21
N GLY A 164 10.38 3.84 -16.59
CA GLY A 164 9.95 4.69 -17.69
C GLY A 164 9.09 3.90 -18.66
N ASP A 165 9.29 4.10 -19.96
CA ASP A 165 8.72 3.26 -21.00
C ASP A 165 9.72 2.11 -21.31
N GLY A 166 9.37 0.85 -21.08
CA GLY A 166 10.27 -0.29 -21.36
C GLY A 166 10.07 -1.43 -20.37
N ASP A 167 10.66 -2.59 -20.65
CA ASP A 167 10.70 -3.68 -19.66
C ASP A 167 11.95 -3.48 -18.77
N ASP A 168 11.81 -2.81 -17.62
CA ASP A 168 12.93 -2.32 -16.81
C ASP A 168 13.41 -3.30 -15.74
N GLU A 169 14.69 -3.25 -15.39
CA GLU A 169 15.26 -3.96 -14.24
C GLU A 169 15.63 -2.98 -13.11
N MET A 170 14.90 -3.05 -12.00
CA MET A 170 15.15 -2.21 -10.83
C MET A 170 15.67 -3.03 -9.65
N ILE A 171 16.79 -2.61 -9.05
CA ILE A 171 17.37 -3.23 -7.86
C ILE A 171 17.53 -2.16 -6.78
N VAL A 172 16.72 -2.25 -5.73
CA VAL A 172 16.65 -1.23 -4.69
C VAL A 172 16.88 -1.83 -3.31
N SER A 173 17.72 -1.17 -2.50
CA SER A 173 18.00 -1.63 -1.14
C SER A 173 18.15 -0.47 -0.15
N GLY A 174 17.92 -0.76 1.13
CA GLY A 174 18.07 0.19 2.24
C GLY A 174 16.74 0.62 2.85
N SER A 175 16.55 1.90 3.11
CA SER A 175 15.34 2.44 3.77
C SER A 175 14.77 3.63 3.04
N GLY A 176 13.44 3.70 2.90
CA GLY A 176 12.73 4.85 2.32
C GLY A 176 12.99 5.05 0.84
N ALA A 177 12.55 4.12 0.02
CA ALA A 177 12.61 4.25 -1.43
C ALA A 177 11.20 4.37 -2.02
N LEU A 178 11.05 5.19 -3.04
CA LEU A 178 9.93 5.11 -3.98
C LEU A 178 10.46 4.45 -5.25
N VAL A 179 9.84 3.35 -5.65
CA VAL A 179 10.24 2.54 -6.81
C VAL A 179 9.03 2.42 -7.72
N LEU A 180 9.17 2.89 -8.95
CA LEU A 180 8.11 2.91 -9.96
C LEU A 180 8.68 2.27 -11.22
N GLY A 181 8.11 1.17 -11.68
CA GLY A 181 8.45 0.60 -12.99
C GLY A 181 7.94 1.50 -14.13
N ASP A 182 6.76 2.08 -13.94
CA ASP A 182 6.04 2.92 -14.89
C ASP A 182 5.38 2.08 -16.01
N ALA A 183 5.85 2.03 -17.25
CA ALA A 183 5.16 1.33 -18.35
C ALA A 183 6.01 0.22 -18.98
N GLY A 184 5.52 -1.02 -18.92
CA GLY A 184 6.19 -2.20 -19.45
C GLY A 184 6.14 -3.34 -18.44
N ASN A 185 6.77 -4.49 -18.72
CA ASN A 185 6.80 -5.61 -17.78
C ASN A 185 8.11 -5.58 -17.01
N ASP A 186 8.06 -4.99 -15.82
CA ASP A 186 9.24 -4.65 -15.05
C ASP A 186 9.67 -5.79 -14.13
N SER A 187 10.96 -5.86 -13.87
CA SER A 187 11.57 -6.76 -12.89
C SER A 187 12.16 -5.95 -11.74
N ILE A 188 11.42 -5.87 -10.64
CA ILE A 188 11.79 -5.11 -9.46
C ILE A 188 12.27 -6.04 -8.35
N ARG A 189 13.50 -5.86 -7.85
CA ARG A 189 14.00 -6.50 -6.62
C ARG A 189 14.22 -5.45 -5.54
N ALA A 190 13.50 -5.56 -4.43
CA ALA A 190 13.58 -4.64 -3.32
C ALA A 190 13.87 -5.34 -1.98
N SER A 191 14.72 -4.73 -1.15
CA SER A 191 15.05 -5.25 0.19
C SER A 191 15.32 -4.14 1.19
N GLY A 192 14.95 -4.34 2.46
CA GLY A 192 15.09 -3.35 3.52
C GLY A 192 13.76 -2.88 4.09
N ASP A 193 13.54 -1.59 4.28
CA ASP A 193 12.40 -1.08 5.04
C ASP A 193 11.75 0.21 4.49
N ASN A 194 10.48 0.40 4.80
CA ASN A 194 9.72 1.62 4.53
C ASN A 194 9.74 2.07 3.06
N MET A 195 9.67 1.12 2.13
CA MET A 195 9.61 1.41 0.70
C MET A 195 8.16 1.47 0.21
N VAL A 196 7.94 2.19 -0.88
CA VAL A 196 6.74 2.13 -1.70
C VAL A 196 7.18 1.64 -3.07
N ILE A 197 6.58 0.55 -3.53
CA ILE A 197 6.90 -0.11 -4.79
C ILE A 197 5.63 -0.19 -5.62
N ASN A 198 5.68 0.28 -6.86
CA ASN A 198 4.61 0.13 -7.85
C ASN A 198 5.25 -0.39 -9.14
N GLY A 199 4.76 -1.51 -9.66
CA GLY A 199 5.17 -2.01 -10.97
C GLY A 199 4.73 -1.02 -12.05
N GLY A 200 3.42 -0.82 -12.16
CA GLY A 200 2.84 0.19 -13.03
C GLY A 200 1.94 -0.46 -14.07
N ASP A 201 2.02 0.00 -15.31
CA ASP A 201 1.30 -0.57 -16.43
C ASP A 201 2.06 -1.77 -16.98
N GLY A 202 1.59 -2.98 -16.74
CA GLY A 202 2.26 -4.17 -17.25
C GLY A 202 1.92 -5.41 -16.45
N ALA A 203 2.66 -6.49 -16.71
CA ALA A 203 2.66 -7.66 -15.86
C ALA A 203 4.03 -7.77 -15.18
N ASP A 204 4.13 -7.19 -13.99
CA ASP A 204 5.41 -6.95 -13.34
C ASP A 204 5.85 -8.12 -12.45
N HIS A 205 7.15 -8.26 -12.26
CA HIS A 205 7.74 -9.21 -11.34
C HIS A 205 8.42 -8.49 -10.18
N ILE A 206 7.87 -8.63 -8.98
CA ILE A 206 8.35 -7.93 -7.79
C ILE A 206 8.89 -8.95 -6.78
N ASP A 207 10.22 -9.00 -6.61
CA ASP A 207 10.88 -9.79 -5.56
C ASP A 207 11.12 -8.93 -4.32
N VAL A 208 10.41 -9.26 -3.22
CA VAL A 208 10.45 -8.54 -1.94
C VAL A 208 11.28 -9.25 -0.87
N ALA A 209 12.22 -10.11 -1.27
CA ALA A 209 13.08 -10.84 -0.34
C ALA A 209 13.79 -9.91 0.67
N GLY A 210 13.40 -10.02 1.94
CA GLY A 210 13.97 -9.24 3.04
C GLY A 210 13.42 -7.81 3.17
N LEU A 211 12.32 -7.50 2.49
CA LEU A 211 11.58 -6.24 2.64
C LEU A 211 10.70 -6.27 3.90
N ARG A 212 10.49 -5.11 4.53
CA ARG A 212 9.69 -4.95 5.76
C ARG A 212 8.96 -3.60 5.78
N ASN A 213 7.83 -3.53 6.48
CA ASN A 213 7.06 -2.30 6.73
C ASN A 213 6.72 -1.49 5.47
N SER A 214 6.77 -2.13 4.31
CA SER A 214 6.71 -1.48 3.00
C SER A 214 5.33 -1.65 2.39
N GLU A 215 5.07 -0.89 1.34
CA GLU A 215 3.85 -0.95 0.58
C GLU A 215 4.14 -1.36 -0.85
N ILE A 216 3.37 -2.31 -1.36
CA ILE A 216 3.46 -2.79 -2.72
C ILE A 216 2.11 -2.52 -3.41
N VAL A 217 2.16 -1.86 -4.55
CA VAL A 217 1.01 -1.61 -5.42
C VAL A 217 1.08 -2.62 -6.56
N LEU A 218 -0.04 -3.28 -6.82
CA LEU A 218 -0.15 -4.36 -7.79
C LEU A 218 -1.28 -4.08 -8.78
N GLY A 219 -0.96 -4.18 -10.06
CA GLY A 219 -1.88 -4.18 -11.18
C GLY A 219 -2.19 -5.58 -11.70
N ARG A 220 -2.88 -5.65 -12.83
CA ARG A 220 -3.29 -6.91 -13.44
C ARG A 220 -2.09 -7.68 -13.99
N GLY A 221 -1.86 -8.85 -13.43
CA GLY A 221 -0.85 -9.80 -13.94
C GLY A 221 0.48 -9.74 -13.21
N ASP A 222 0.59 -8.81 -12.25
CA ASP A 222 1.76 -8.70 -11.39
C ASP A 222 1.97 -9.94 -10.53
N VAL A 223 3.24 -10.25 -10.29
CA VAL A 223 3.66 -11.41 -9.52
C VAL A 223 4.63 -10.98 -8.44
N VAL A 224 4.26 -11.21 -7.18
CA VAL A 224 5.16 -10.99 -6.03
C VAL A 224 5.84 -12.29 -5.61
N THR A 225 7.16 -12.24 -5.42
CA THR A 225 7.95 -13.36 -4.89
C THR A 225 8.85 -12.91 -3.73
N GLY A 226 9.51 -13.87 -3.06
CA GLY A 226 10.45 -13.55 -1.98
C GLY A 226 9.81 -13.16 -0.64
N ARG A 227 8.47 -13.25 -0.53
CA ARG A 227 7.73 -12.97 0.70
C ARG A 227 8.16 -13.87 1.85
N SER A 228 8.13 -13.32 3.07
CA SER A 228 8.39 -14.07 4.30
C SER A 228 7.13 -14.77 4.77
N GLU A 229 7.27 -15.94 5.38
CA GLU A 229 6.17 -16.66 6.07
C GLU A 229 5.94 -16.13 7.50
N THR A 230 6.41 -14.91 7.78
CA THR A 230 6.30 -14.28 9.11
C THR A 230 5.98 -12.83 8.92
N ALA A 231 5.10 -12.29 9.77
CA ALA A 231 4.73 -10.88 9.74
C ALA A 231 5.95 -9.96 9.62
N ASP A 232 6.05 -9.30 8.47
CA ASP A 232 7.09 -8.36 8.09
C ASP A 232 6.54 -6.93 7.90
N GLY A 233 5.22 -6.77 8.06
CA GLY A 233 4.53 -5.48 7.96
C GLY A 233 4.35 -5.00 6.53
N LEU A 234 4.49 -5.89 5.54
CA LEU A 234 4.13 -5.58 4.16
C LEU A 234 2.63 -5.33 4.04
N ARG A 235 2.28 -4.40 3.15
CA ARG A 235 0.90 -4.10 2.77
C ARG A 235 0.80 -4.07 1.27
N PHE A 236 -0.34 -4.54 0.77
CA PHE A 236 -0.61 -4.64 -0.64
C PHE A 236 -1.80 -3.77 -1.00
N ARG A 237 -1.69 -3.01 -2.09
CA ARG A 237 -2.82 -2.30 -2.71
C ARG A 237 -3.01 -2.84 -4.11
N LEU A 238 -4.21 -3.32 -4.41
CA LEU A 238 -4.55 -3.94 -5.68
C LEU A 238 -5.41 -3.00 -6.51
N HIS A 239 -5.10 -2.89 -7.79
CA HIS A 239 -5.77 -2.05 -8.78
C HIS A 239 -5.94 -2.81 -10.12
N ASP A 240 -6.65 -2.21 -11.07
CA ASP A 240 -6.98 -2.77 -12.40
C ASP A 240 -7.42 -4.26 -12.37
N GLY A 241 -8.20 -4.65 -11.35
CA GLY A 241 -8.69 -6.02 -11.24
C GLY A 241 -7.56 -7.05 -11.08
N ALA A 242 -6.53 -6.73 -10.30
CA ALA A 242 -5.48 -7.66 -9.91
C ALA A 242 -6.07 -8.89 -9.18
N ASP A 243 -5.41 -10.03 -9.33
CA ASP A 243 -5.76 -11.30 -8.68
C ASP A 243 -4.56 -11.77 -7.88
N PHE A 244 -4.66 -11.75 -6.55
CA PHE A 244 -3.54 -11.98 -5.66
C PHE A 244 -3.87 -12.98 -4.56
N THR A 245 -2.89 -13.81 -4.22
CA THR A 245 -2.95 -14.73 -3.09
C THR A 245 -1.82 -14.45 -2.10
N GLY A 246 -2.16 -14.27 -0.83
CA GLY A 246 -1.30 -14.12 0.32
C GLY A 246 -0.40 -15.35 0.58
N ASN A 247 0.31 -15.36 1.70
CA ASN A 247 1.08 -16.54 2.13
C ASN A 247 0.56 -17.10 3.47
N ASN A 248 1.39 -17.57 4.41
CA ASN A 248 0.93 -18.00 5.75
C ASN A 248 1.18 -16.92 6.82
N SER A 249 1.38 -15.66 6.41
CA SER A 249 1.75 -14.56 7.31
C SER A 249 0.65 -13.54 7.40
N ASP A 250 0.50 -12.90 8.56
CA ASP A 250 -0.48 -11.84 8.75
C ASP A 250 -0.18 -10.65 7.82
N GLU A 251 -1.06 -10.45 6.85
CA GLU A 251 -0.93 -9.50 5.76
C GLU A 251 -2.08 -8.49 5.75
N SER A 252 -1.88 -7.38 5.03
CA SER A 252 -2.90 -6.35 4.90
C SER A 252 -3.06 -5.93 3.45
N PHE A 253 -4.30 -6.00 2.99
CA PHE A 253 -4.70 -5.80 1.60
C PHE A 253 -5.73 -4.70 1.48
N VAL A 254 -5.58 -3.86 0.47
CA VAL A 254 -6.64 -2.96 0.00
C VAL A 254 -6.98 -3.34 -1.44
N ALA A 255 -8.17 -3.89 -1.65
CA ALA A 255 -8.66 -4.27 -2.97
C ALA A 255 -9.48 -3.14 -3.61
N ARG A 256 -9.22 -2.89 -4.90
CA ARG A 256 -9.92 -1.88 -5.71
C ARG A 256 -10.13 -2.38 -7.14
N GLU A 257 -10.95 -1.68 -7.89
CA GLU A 257 -11.13 -1.74 -9.33
C GLU A 257 -11.46 -3.15 -9.83
N GLY A 258 -12.28 -3.90 -9.10
CA GLY A 258 -12.62 -5.26 -9.49
C GLY A 258 -11.63 -6.32 -9.04
N SER A 259 -10.68 -5.99 -8.16
CA SER A 259 -9.63 -6.91 -7.73
C SER A 259 -10.16 -8.06 -6.88
N ARG A 260 -9.41 -9.16 -6.91
CA ARG A 260 -9.61 -10.35 -6.10
C ARG A 260 -8.40 -10.55 -5.19
N VAL A 261 -8.66 -10.72 -3.90
CA VAL A 261 -7.68 -11.05 -2.88
C VAL A 261 -8.08 -12.35 -2.20
N ASP A 262 -7.10 -13.24 -2.05
CA ASP A 262 -7.13 -14.40 -1.15
C ASP A 262 -5.99 -14.21 -0.15
N GLY A 263 -6.27 -14.08 1.16
CA GLY A 263 -5.25 -13.88 2.20
C GLY A 263 -4.33 -15.10 2.37
N GLY A 264 -4.77 -16.27 1.91
CA GLY A 264 -4.00 -17.50 2.03
C GLY A 264 -4.13 -18.06 3.44
N GLY A 265 -3.22 -17.71 4.34
CA GLY A 265 -3.39 -17.99 5.75
C GLY A 265 -2.53 -17.10 6.63
N GLY A 266 -2.67 -17.24 7.94
CA GLY A 266 -2.33 -16.16 8.85
C GLY A 266 -3.60 -15.40 9.21
N ASN A 267 -3.48 -14.37 10.03
CA ASN A 267 -4.62 -13.54 10.42
C ASN A 267 -4.56 -12.22 9.66
N ASP A 268 -5.28 -12.15 8.55
CA ASP A 268 -5.16 -11.11 7.56
C ASP A 268 -6.19 -9.98 7.77
N LEU A 269 -5.85 -8.80 7.25
CA LEU A 269 -6.74 -7.65 7.15
C LEU A 269 -7.01 -7.31 5.69
N LEU A 270 -8.21 -7.62 5.21
CA LEU A 270 -8.64 -7.36 3.84
C LEU A 270 -9.69 -6.25 3.85
N THR A 271 -9.48 -5.20 3.07
CA THR A 271 -10.46 -4.11 2.94
C THR A 271 -10.73 -3.79 1.48
N ASN A 272 -11.97 -3.43 1.16
CA ASN A 272 -12.26 -2.67 -0.05
C ASN A 272 -11.89 -1.18 0.18
N SER A 273 -12.21 -0.30 -0.77
CA SER A 273 -11.90 1.13 -0.66
C SER A 273 -13.13 2.00 -0.85
N TYR A 274 -13.43 2.86 0.12
CA TYR A 274 -14.58 3.78 0.06
C TYR A 274 -14.57 4.75 -1.13
N LEU A 275 -13.40 4.97 -1.75
CA LEU A 275 -13.24 5.85 -2.92
C LEU A 275 -13.66 5.16 -4.22
N ASP A 276 -13.79 3.84 -4.19
CA ASP A 276 -14.13 3.02 -5.33
C ASP A 276 -15.52 2.40 -5.15
N ARG A 277 -16.22 2.25 -6.28
CA ARG A 277 -17.57 1.65 -6.34
C ARG A 277 -17.57 0.32 -7.08
N SER A 278 -16.39 -0.16 -7.44
CA SER A 278 -16.22 -1.44 -8.12
C SER A 278 -16.34 -2.56 -7.10
N SER A 279 -17.16 -3.56 -7.41
CA SER A 279 -17.23 -4.80 -6.64
C SER A 279 -15.87 -5.50 -6.55
N VAL A 280 -15.47 -5.95 -5.38
CA VAL A 280 -14.26 -6.74 -5.14
C VAL A 280 -14.59 -8.14 -4.63
N THR A 281 -13.58 -9.01 -4.61
CA THR A 281 -13.67 -10.30 -3.92
C THR A 281 -12.60 -10.38 -2.85
N LEU A 282 -13.01 -10.53 -1.59
CA LEU A 282 -12.14 -10.70 -0.44
C LEU A 282 -12.33 -12.11 0.12
N ILE A 283 -11.25 -12.88 0.19
CA ILE A 283 -11.23 -14.22 0.79
C ILE A 283 -10.17 -14.21 1.87
N GLY A 284 -10.53 -14.46 3.13
CA GLY A 284 -9.58 -14.50 4.25
C GLY A 284 -8.60 -15.66 4.08
N GLY A 285 -9.11 -16.88 3.96
CA GLY A 285 -8.29 -18.06 3.75
C GLY A 285 -8.23 -18.90 5.01
N ALA A 286 -7.08 -19.05 5.64
CA ALA A 286 -6.92 -19.85 6.86
C ALA A 286 -6.30 -19.05 8.00
N GLY A 287 -7.06 -18.84 9.08
CA GLY A 287 -6.67 -18.05 10.24
C GLY A 287 -7.84 -17.18 10.66
N ASP A 288 -7.70 -16.41 11.74
CA ASP A 288 -8.80 -15.54 12.18
C ASP A 288 -8.67 -14.19 11.45
N ASP A 289 -9.41 -14.02 10.36
CA ASP A 289 -9.28 -12.91 9.41
C ASP A 289 -10.24 -11.76 9.71
N SER A 290 -9.91 -10.55 9.23
CA SER A 290 -10.78 -9.38 9.26
C SER A 290 -11.04 -8.87 7.86
N LEU A 291 -12.28 -9.03 7.41
CA LEU A 291 -12.76 -8.55 6.13
C LEU A 291 -13.60 -7.29 6.35
N VAL A 292 -13.23 -6.20 5.68
CA VAL A 292 -13.95 -4.92 5.69
C VAL A 292 -14.48 -4.68 4.27
N GLY A 293 -15.66 -5.24 3.99
CA GLY A 293 -16.42 -5.00 2.75
C GLY A 293 -17.25 -3.72 2.79
N ASN A 294 -17.33 -3.06 3.95
CA ASN A 294 -18.11 -1.83 4.12
C ASN A 294 -17.24 -0.59 4.41
N ASP A 295 -16.04 -0.50 3.82
CA ASP A 295 -15.22 0.72 3.96
C ASP A 295 -16.01 1.92 3.43
N ALA A 296 -16.16 2.92 4.28
CA ALA A 296 -17.09 4.02 4.05
C ALA A 296 -16.53 5.32 4.63
N VAL A 297 -17.14 6.44 4.24
CA VAL A 297 -16.69 7.79 4.61
C VAL A 297 -16.47 7.96 6.13
N GLY A 298 -17.26 7.27 6.96
CA GLY A 298 -17.14 7.29 8.42
C GLY A 298 -15.84 6.73 8.97
N ALA A 299 -15.20 5.79 8.25
CA ALA A 299 -13.89 5.27 8.63
C ALA A 299 -12.77 6.33 8.47
N HIS A 300 -12.99 7.34 7.61
CA HIS A 300 -11.96 8.31 7.22
C HIS A 300 -12.25 9.75 7.67
N ALA A 301 -13.46 10.03 8.14
CA ALA A 301 -13.84 11.37 8.54
C ALA A 301 -13.46 11.68 9.99
N SER A 302 -12.74 12.79 10.17
CA SER A 302 -12.39 13.34 11.49
C SER A 302 -13.53 14.12 12.16
N THR A 303 -14.77 13.98 11.66
CA THR A 303 -15.91 14.70 12.19
C THR A 303 -16.57 13.93 13.33
N ALA A 304 -17.10 14.68 14.30
CA ALA A 304 -17.90 14.18 15.41
C ALA A 304 -19.23 13.49 15.01
N GLN A 305 -19.44 13.15 13.74
CA GLN A 305 -20.68 12.57 13.23
C GLN A 305 -20.40 11.17 12.74
N ASP A 306 -20.96 10.18 13.43
CA ASP A 306 -20.92 8.77 13.01
C ASP A 306 -22.36 8.25 12.95
N GLY A 307 -22.95 8.33 11.77
CA GLY A 307 -24.32 7.90 11.51
C GLY A 307 -24.36 6.77 10.49
N TYR A 308 -25.48 6.05 10.44
CA TYR A 308 -25.71 4.91 9.53
C TYR A 308 -25.13 5.13 8.11
N ARG A 309 -25.44 6.27 7.48
CA ARG A 309 -25.01 6.58 6.09
C ARG A 309 -23.49 6.65 5.88
N TRP A 310 -22.71 6.71 6.95
CA TRP A 310 -21.25 6.79 6.92
C TRP A 310 -20.59 5.42 7.06
N ARG A 311 -21.40 4.37 7.23
CA ARG A 311 -20.99 2.98 7.44
C ARG A 311 -21.43 2.04 6.29
N VAL A 312 -22.10 2.61 5.30
CA VAL A 312 -22.52 1.91 4.07
C VAL A 312 -21.57 2.34 2.96
N GLY A 313 -20.89 1.37 2.39
CA GLY A 313 -20.08 1.46 1.19
C GLY A 313 -20.96 1.63 -0.06
N ALA A 314 -20.35 1.43 -1.21
CA ALA A 314 -20.95 1.73 -2.51
C ALA A 314 -20.72 0.64 -3.56
N SER A 315 -20.23 -0.53 -3.14
CA SER A 315 -19.88 -1.69 -3.96
C SER A 315 -20.70 -2.89 -3.50
N SER A 316 -20.91 -3.84 -4.41
CA SER A 316 -21.53 -5.13 -4.12
C SER A 316 -20.44 -6.19 -4.08
N ASP A 317 -19.96 -6.56 -2.90
CA ASP A 317 -18.74 -7.32 -2.73
C ASP A 317 -19.01 -8.81 -2.45
N SER A 318 -18.02 -9.65 -2.75
CA SER A 318 -17.99 -11.06 -2.34
C SER A 318 -17.02 -11.21 -1.19
N LEU A 319 -17.53 -11.58 -0.02
CA LEU A 319 -16.78 -11.68 1.23
C LEU A 319 -16.82 -13.13 1.71
N ASP A 320 -15.66 -13.76 1.86
CA ASP A 320 -15.52 -15.15 2.28
C ASP A 320 -14.48 -15.23 3.40
N GLY A 321 -14.90 -15.53 4.63
CA GLY A 321 -14.00 -15.63 5.78
C GLY A 321 -12.97 -16.75 5.58
N GLY A 322 -13.45 -17.96 5.36
CA GLY A 322 -12.61 -19.12 5.10
C GLY A 322 -12.58 -20.06 6.31
N ASP A 323 -11.40 -20.56 6.68
CA ASP A 323 -11.21 -21.37 7.88
C ASP A 323 -10.71 -20.46 9.01
N GLY A 324 -11.47 -20.29 10.10
CA GLY A 324 -11.08 -19.36 11.16
C GLY A 324 -12.25 -18.87 11.99
N ASN A 325 -12.01 -17.95 12.92
CA ASN A 325 -13.09 -17.18 13.51
C ASN A 325 -13.01 -15.76 12.97
N ASP A 326 -13.75 -15.52 11.90
CA ASP A 326 -13.55 -14.32 11.09
C ASP A 326 -14.42 -13.16 11.56
N LEU A 327 -13.94 -11.95 11.31
CA LEU A 327 -14.71 -10.72 11.47
C LEU A 327 -15.03 -10.15 10.10
N ILE A 328 -16.31 -10.18 9.73
CA ILE A 328 -16.77 -9.74 8.41
C ILE A 328 -17.67 -8.51 8.56
N GLY A 329 -17.17 -7.37 8.11
CA GLY A 329 -17.92 -6.14 7.89
C GLY A 329 -18.53 -6.14 6.49
N TYR A 330 -19.83 -5.95 6.39
CA TYR A 330 -20.58 -5.98 5.13
C TYR A 330 -21.62 -4.85 5.07
N ASP A 331 -22.12 -4.54 3.89
CA ASP A 331 -23.24 -3.64 3.71
C ASP A 331 -24.26 -4.12 2.66
N THR A 332 -24.96 -3.19 2.02
CA THR A 332 -26.06 -3.50 1.10
C THR A 332 -25.51 -4.16 -0.17
N ASP A 333 -26.17 -5.22 -0.64
CA ASP A 333 -25.84 -5.94 -1.89
C ASP A 333 -24.60 -6.85 -1.82
N ASP A 334 -23.96 -6.97 -0.66
CA ASP A 334 -22.86 -7.92 -0.44
C ASP A 334 -23.34 -9.38 -0.38
N THR A 335 -22.47 -10.29 -0.83
CA THR A 335 -22.59 -11.74 -0.61
C THR A 335 -21.53 -12.18 0.40
N ILE A 336 -21.96 -12.81 1.48
CA ILE A 336 -21.16 -13.15 2.65
C ILE A 336 -21.15 -14.67 2.85
N THR A 337 -19.97 -15.22 3.04
CA THR A 337 -19.71 -16.59 3.45
C THR A 337 -18.82 -16.54 4.69
N GLY A 338 -19.24 -17.15 5.79
CA GLY A 338 -18.40 -17.27 6.99
C GLY A 338 -17.30 -18.29 6.77
N GLY A 339 -17.69 -19.49 6.33
CA GLY A 339 -16.81 -20.62 6.17
C GLY A 339 -16.83 -21.53 7.40
N SER A 340 -15.66 -22.01 7.80
CA SER A 340 -15.50 -22.88 8.97
C SER A 340 -15.09 -22.06 10.18
N GLY A 341 -15.85 -22.16 11.28
CA GLY A 341 -15.45 -21.65 12.59
C GLY A 341 -16.52 -20.71 13.14
N ALA A 342 -16.20 -19.90 14.15
CA ALA A 342 -17.20 -19.07 14.83
C ALA A 342 -17.13 -17.63 14.31
N ASP A 343 -17.86 -17.37 13.23
CA ASP A 343 -17.73 -16.11 12.51
C ASP A 343 -18.62 -15.02 13.07
N ARG A 344 -18.12 -13.79 13.00
CA ARG A 344 -18.84 -12.59 13.38
C ARG A 344 -19.07 -11.71 12.18
N MET A 345 -20.33 -11.57 11.81
CA MET A 345 -20.77 -10.73 10.70
C MET A 345 -21.46 -9.48 11.25
N ASP A 346 -20.95 -8.28 10.98
CA ASP A 346 -21.53 -7.01 11.46
C ASP A 346 -21.69 -6.05 10.28
N GLY A 347 -22.94 -5.80 9.88
CA GLY A 347 -23.18 -5.03 8.65
C GLY A 347 -24.30 -4.02 8.72
N PHE A 348 -24.37 -3.20 7.68
CA PHE A 348 -25.25 -2.05 7.57
C PHE A 348 -26.16 -2.19 6.35
N VAL A 349 -27.47 -2.37 6.57
CA VAL A 349 -28.44 -2.63 5.50
C VAL A 349 -29.59 -1.62 5.54
N ASP A 350 -30.17 -1.33 4.38
CA ASP A 350 -31.37 -0.49 4.25
C ASP A 350 -32.28 -1.01 3.12
N SER A 351 -33.42 -0.38 2.92
CA SER A 351 -34.43 -0.77 1.93
C SER A 351 -34.02 -0.66 0.46
N ARG A 352 -32.79 -0.22 0.14
CA ARG A 352 -32.35 -0.06 -1.25
C ARG A 352 -32.06 -1.40 -1.93
N GLU A 353 -31.27 -2.24 -1.27
CA GLU A 353 -30.71 -3.51 -1.74
C GLU A 353 -30.58 -4.49 -0.56
N HIS A 354 -30.26 -5.75 -0.82
CA HIS A 354 -30.21 -6.79 0.22
C HIS A 354 -28.86 -7.46 0.27
N ALA A 355 -28.32 -7.67 1.47
CA ALA A 355 -27.17 -8.54 1.67
C ALA A 355 -27.61 -10.00 1.73
N THR A 356 -26.71 -10.92 1.39
CA THR A 356 -26.95 -12.37 1.43
C THR A 356 -25.86 -13.09 2.21
N VAL A 357 -26.23 -13.81 3.26
CA VAL A 357 -25.33 -14.72 3.99
C VAL A 357 -25.60 -16.15 3.52
N THR A 358 -24.58 -16.87 3.06
CA THR A 358 -24.75 -18.11 2.29
C THR A 358 -24.68 -19.39 3.11
N ASP A 359 -24.00 -19.39 4.27
CA ASP A 359 -23.65 -20.61 5.01
C ASP A 359 -23.79 -20.52 6.54
N PHE A 360 -24.55 -19.53 7.04
CA PHE A 360 -24.70 -19.25 8.47
C PHE A 360 -25.04 -20.49 9.32
N ASN A 361 -24.19 -20.79 10.29
CA ASN A 361 -24.37 -21.85 11.27
C ASN A 361 -24.68 -21.27 12.67
N PRO A 362 -25.94 -21.32 13.16
CA PRO A 362 -26.30 -20.75 14.47
C PRO A 362 -25.64 -21.43 15.68
N ALA A 363 -24.96 -22.57 15.49
CA ALA A 363 -24.19 -23.19 16.56
C ALA A 363 -22.80 -22.55 16.75
N GLU A 364 -22.34 -21.78 15.77
CA GLU A 364 -20.97 -21.28 15.66
C GLU A 364 -20.97 -19.75 15.41
N ASP A 365 -21.78 -19.28 14.47
CA ASP A 365 -21.77 -17.91 13.94
C ASP A 365 -22.68 -16.94 14.68
N TRP A 366 -22.40 -15.65 14.50
CA TRP A 366 -23.21 -14.55 15.02
C TRP A 366 -23.34 -13.40 14.02
N LEU A 367 -24.58 -12.99 13.75
CA LEU A 367 -24.91 -11.94 12.78
C LEU A 367 -25.50 -10.70 13.44
N ARG A 368 -24.99 -9.52 13.07
CA ARG A 368 -25.59 -8.23 13.40
C ARG A 368 -26.00 -7.47 12.16
N ILE A 369 -27.20 -6.91 12.23
CA ILE A 369 -27.81 -6.13 11.18
C ILE A 369 -28.11 -4.74 11.73
N ASN A 370 -27.39 -3.74 11.25
CA ASN A 370 -27.61 -2.34 11.60
C ASN A 370 -28.49 -1.71 10.52
N SER A 371 -29.60 -1.12 10.93
CA SER A 371 -30.58 -0.48 10.04
C SER A 371 -30.75 0.99 10.39
N PRO A 372 -31.14 1.85 9.43
CA PRO A 372 -31.40 3.25 9.72
C PRO A 372 -32.67 3.38 10.60
N PRO A 373 -32.65 4.19 11.67
CA PRO A 373 -33.78 4.30 12.60
C PRO A 373 -35.11 4.66 11.93
N ALA A 374 -35.05 5.52 10.91
CA ALA A 374 -36.22 5.97 10.17
C ALA A 374 -36.90 4.86 9.32
N GLU A 375 -36.18 3.77 9.03
CA GLU A 375 -36.73 2.63 8.29
C GLU A 375 -37.11 1.48 9.22
N ALA A 376 -36.39 1.30 10.33
CA ALA A 376 -36.66 0.28 11.34
C ALA A 376 -38.01 0.46 12.06
N GLY A 377 -38.42 1.71 12.31
CA GLY A 377 -39.68 2.00 13.01
C GLY A 377 -39.89 3.48 13.32
N ASP A 378 -40.64 3.77 14.38
CA ASP A 378 -40.88 5.11 14.89
C ASP A 378 -40.64 5.21 16.41
N ASP A 379 -40.88 6.39 17.00
CA ASP A 379 -40.68 6.62 18.43
C ASP A 379 -41.55 5.73 19.34
N SER A 380 -42.67 5.20 18.83
CA SER A 380 -43.59 4.34 19.58
C SER A 380 -43.22 2.86 19.49
N ASP A 381 -42.62 2.45 18.37
CA ASP A 381 -42.06 1.13 18.14
C ASP A 381 -40.88 1.22 17.17
N ARG A 382 -39.65 1.20 17.72
CA ARG A 382 -38.42 1.39 16.94
C ARG A 382 -38.12 0.26 15.96
N PHE A 383 -38.78 -0.88 16.11
CA PHE A 383 -38.66 -2.02 15.22
C PHE A 383 -39.99 -2.36 14.55
N GLY A 384 -40.99 -1.46 14.61
CA GLY A 384 -42.35 -1.72 14.11
C GLY A 384 -42.45 -2.00 12.61
N ASN A 385 -41.41 -1.67 11.84
CA ASN A 385 -41.32 -2.02 10.42
C ASN A 385 -40.46 -3.25 10.15
N VAL A 386 -39.79 -3.81 11.16
CA VAL A 386 -38.98 -5.03 10.99
C VAL A 386 -39.90 -6.24 10.95
N SER A 387 -39.71 -7.10 9.94
CA SER A 387 -40.35 -8.41 9.90
C SER A 387 -39.37 -9.50 9.51
N VAL A 388 -39.62 -10.69 10.04
CA VAL A 388 -38.85 -11.90 9.76
C VAL A 388 -39.80 -12.95 9.18
N ALA A 389 -39.39 -13.59 8.10
CA ALA A 389 -40.13 -14.68 7.47
C ALA A 389 -39.19 -15.82 7.10
N GLU A 390 -39.72 -17.04 7.06
CA GLU A 390 -39.00 -18.19 6.51
C GLU A 390 -39.60 -18.53 5.13
N GLU A 391 -38.77 -18.55 4.11
CA GLU A 391 -39.18 -18.75 2.71
C GLU A 391 -38.20 -19.70 2.02
N ASP A 392 -38.71 -20.80 1.45
CA ASP A 392 -37.93 -21.79 0.69
C ASP A 392 -36.70 -22.40 1.39
N GLY A 393 -36.62 -22.31 2.73
CA GLY A 393 -35.49 -22.80 3.53
C GLY A 393 -34.56 -21.69 4.00
N ASP A 394 -34.84 -20.45 3.64
CA ASP A 394 -34.08 -19.26 4.02
C ASP A 394 -34.80 -18.50 5.15
N THR A 395 -34.05 -17.70 5.90
CA THR A 395 -34.58 -16.66 6.77
C THR A 395 -34.46 -15.31 6.06
N ILE A 396 -35.58 -14.60 5.91
CA ILE A 396 -35.67 -13.31 5.25
C ILE A 396 -36.02 -12.23 6.26
N ILE A 397 -35.22 -11.17 6.31
CA ILE A 397 -35.45 -9.99 7.17
C ILE A 397 -35.81 -8.80 6.27
N ARG A 398 -36.87 -8.09 6.65
CA ARG A 398 -37.43 -6.98 5.86
C ARG A 398 -37.57 -5.72 6.69
N LEU A 399 -37.38 -4.57 6.04
CA LEU A 399 -37.78 -3.25 6.53
C LEU A 399 -39.01 -2.81 5.72
N GLY A 400 -40.18 -2.79 6.37
CA GLY A 400 -41.45 -2.57 5.69
C GLY A 400 -41.77 -3.71 4.72
N THR A 401 -41.71 -3.44 3.42
CA THR A 401 -41.94 -4.43 2.36
C THR A 401 -40.66 -4.91 1.69
N ASP A 402 -39.54 -4.25 1.97
CA ASP A 402 -38.29 -4.44 1.24
C ASP A 402 -37.41 -5.45 1.98
N GLU A 403 -36.90 -6.43 1.23
CA GLU A 403 -35.92 -7.40 1.71
C GLU A 403 -34.58 -6.68 1.88
N VAL A 404 -33.96 -6.83 3.05
CA VAL A 404 -32.68 -6.18 3.38
C VAL A 404 -31.60 -7.19 3.74
N MET A 405 -32.00 -8.39 4.16
CA MET A 405 -31.09 -9.47 4.47
C MET A 405 -31.75 -10.81 4.16
N ARG A 406 -31.00 -11.67 3.46
CA ARG A 406 -31.31 -13.08 3.26
C ARG A 406 -30.24 -13.93 3.91
N ILE A 407 -30.66 -14.88 4.74
CA ILE A 407 -29.78 -15.90 5.31
C ILE A 407 -30.19 -17.22 4.68
N GLU A 408 -29.37 -17.70 3.75
CA GLU A 408 -29.69 -18.87 2.95
C GLU A 408 -29.62 -20.15 3.77
N ASN A 409 -30.53 -21.09 3.50
CA ASN A 409 -30.54 -22.44 4.08
C ASN A 409 -30.57 -22.49 5.63
N ALA A 410 -30.87 -21.37 6.30
CA ALA A 410 -30.95 -21.26 7.74
C ALA A 410 -32.38 -20.89 8.16
N THR A 411 -32.98 -21.70 9.04
CA THR A 411 -34.32 -21.49 9.61
C THR A 411 -34.30 -21.80 11.11
N GLY A 412 -35.31 -21.34 11.84
CA GLY A 412 -35.43 -21.54 13.28
C GLY A 412 -34.40 -20.77 14.11
N LEU A 413 -33.87 -19.67 13.57
CA LEU A 413 -32.88 -18.81 14.22
C LEU A 413 -33.47 -18.08 15.42
N ASN A 414 -32.69 -17.93 16.49
CA ASN A 414 -32.99 -17.06 17.62
C ASN A 414 -32.67 -15.62 17.25
N ILE A 415 -33.68 -14.89 16.79
CA ILE A 415 -33.53 -13.52 16.32
C ILE A 415 -34.07 -12.56 17.37
N GLY A 416 -33.36 -11.45 17.56
CA GLY A 416 -33.73 -10.45 18.55
C GLY A 416 -33.26 -9.05 18.22
N PHE A 417 -33.59 -8.14 19.11
CA PHE A 417 -33.25 -6.72 18.97
C PHE A 417 -32.17 -6.30 19.96
N GLN A 418 -31.21 -5.53 19.48
CA GLN A 418 -30.39 -4.67 20.33
C GLN A 418 -31.18 -3.40 20.58
N THR A 419 -31.59 -3.17 21.82
CA THR A 419 -32.28 -1.93 22.18
C THR A 419 -31.28 -0.84 22.50
N ASP A 420 -31.75 0.41 22.46
CA ASP A 420 -31.05 1.57 23.01
C ASP A 420 -31.15 1.64 24.54
N ARG A 421 -31.73 0.64 25.20
CA ARG A 421 -31.88 0.63 26.65
C ARG A 421 -30.67 -0.02 27.29
N TYR A 422 -30.27 0.52 28.43
CA TYR A 422 -29.21 -0.05 29.24
C TYR A 422 -29.65 -0.26 30.69
N ARG A 423 -29.00 -1.21 31.37
CA ARG A 423 -29.23 -1.52 32.78
C ARG A 423 -27.91 -1.75 33.51
N GLU A 424 -27.53 -0.81 34.36
CA GLU A 424 -26.30 -0.85 35.14
C GLU A 424 -26.58 -1.11 36.63
N GLU A 425 -25.77 -1.95 37.27
CA GLU A 425 -25.77 -2.12 38.73
C GLU A 425 -24.59 -1.36 39.33
N TRP A 426 -24.88 -0.38 40.18
CA TRP A 426 -23.87 0.45 40.80
C TRP A 426 -23.25 -0.23 42.01
N SER A 427 -22.07 0.25 42.43
CA SER A 427 -21.32 -0.32 43.58
C SER A 427 -22.08 -0.34 44.92
N ASP A 428 -23.18 0.42 45.03
CA ASP A 428 -24.07 0.44 46.19
C ASP A 428 -25.25 -0.55 46.09
N GLY A 429 -25.30 -1.34 45.00
CA GLY A 429 -26.36 -2.30 44.69
C GLY A 429 -27.62 -1.67 44.08
N SER A 430 -27.60 -0.37 43.74
CA SER A 430 -28.71 0.27 43.03
C SER A 430 -28.68 -0.07 41.54
N ILE A 431 -29.86 -0.22 40.95
CA ILE A 431 -30.02 -0.53 39.52
C ILE A 431 -30.49 0.73 38.81
N HIS A 432 -29.76 1.15 37.79
CA HIS A 432 -30.12 2.24 36.90
C HIS A 432 -30.51 1.68 35.54
N GLU A 433 -31.72 2.00 35.08
CA GLU A 433 -32.16 1.76 33.70
C GLU A 433 -32.31 3.11 32.99
N GLY A 434 -31.79 3.18 31.77
CA GLY A 434 -31.87 4.37 30.92
C GLY A 434 -32.04 3.99 29.46
N GLU A 435 -32.19 5.02 28.63
CA GLU A 435 -32.30 4.95 27.18
C GLU A 435 -31.20 5.83 26.59
N PHE A 436 -30.47 5.29 25.61
CA PHE A 436 -29.56 6.05 24.77
C PHE A 436 -30.37 6.85 23.77
N SER A 437 -30.04 8.12 23.66
CA SER A 437 -30.57 9.03 22.66
C SER A 437 -29.59 9.23 21.50
N GLU A 438 -30.09 9.73 20.37
CA GLU A 438 -29.21 10.16 19.27
C GLU A 438 -28.14 11.13 19.81
N GLY A 439 -26.88 10.78 19.61
CA GLY A 439 -25.74 11.55 20.09
C GLY A 439 -24.97 10.95 21.26
N ASP A 440 -25.46 9.90 21.93
CA ASP A 440 -24.89 9.45 23.21
C ASP A 440 -23.60 8.59 23.12
N GLY A 441 -23.04 8.38 21.92
CA GLY A 441 -21.90 7.47 21.72
C GLY A 441 -22.32 5.98 21.66
N GLU A 442 -21.35 5.07 21.43
CA GLU A 442 -21.62 3.64 21.16
C GLU A 442 -22.66 3.01 22.09
N VAL A 443 -23.68 2.40 21.47
CA VAL A 443 -24.84 1.76 22.13
C VAL A 443 -24.51 0.35 22.65
N LEU A 444 -23.30 -0.18 22.39
CA LEU A 444 -22.89 -1.51 22.83
C LEU A 444 -21.95 -1.44 24.05
N ASN A 445 -22.52 -1.56 25.23
CA ASN A 445 -21.78 -1.92 26.43
C ASN A 445 -22.36 -3.17 27.10
N ASP A 446 -21.70 -3.68 28.14
CA ASP A 446 -22.15 -4.86 28.90
C ASP A 446 -23.53 -4.68 29.56
N HIS A 447 -24.06 -3.46 29.57
CA HIS A 447 -25.36 -3.11 30.16
C HIS A 447 -26.49 -3.03 29.12
N THR A 448 -26.19 -3.18 27.82
CA THR A 448 -27.18 -3.12 26.74
C THR A 448 -28.25 -4.19 26.91
N ILE A 449 -29.51 -3.81 26.77
CA ILE A 449 -30.63 -4.74 26.83
C ILE A 449 -30.90 -5.32 25.45
N PHE A 450 -30.94 -6.65 25.38
CA PHE A 450 -31.37 -7.41 24.21
C PHE A 450 -32.76 -8.00 24.46
N THR A 451 -33.58 -8.09 23.41
CA THR A 451 -34.89 -8.73 23.48
C THR A 451 -35.08 -9.77 22.37
N ASP A 452 -35.98 -10.71 22.57
CA ASP A 452 -36.55 -11.49 21.46
C ASP A 452 -37.47 -10.61 20.58
N LEU A 453 -38.03 -11.19 19.52
CA LEU A 453 -38.97 -10.52 18.61
C LEU A 453 -40.29 -10.08 19.29
N ASP A 454 -40.66 -10.69 20.42
CA ASP A 454 -41.85 -10.34 21.21
C ASP A 454 -41.55 -9.21 22.23
N GLY A 455 -40.30 -8.74 22.29
CA GLY A 455 -39.84 -7.69 23.21
C GLY A 455 -39.50 -8.18 24.63
N ASN A 456 -39.42 -9.49 24.86
CA ASN A 456 -38.98 -10.04 26.15
C ASN A 456 -37.46 -9.96 26.26
N LYS A 457 -36.96 -9.53 27.42
CA LYS A 457 -35.51 -9.47 27.66
C LYS A 457 -34.88 -10.87 27.58
N VAL A 458 -33.77 -10.98 26.85
CA VAL A 458 -32.95 -12.19 26.70
C VAL A 458 -31.47 -11.88 26.91
N ASP A 459 -30.65 -12.92 27.02
CA ASP A 459 -29.21 -12.80 27.04
C ASP A 459 -28.67 -12.63 25.61
N ARG A 460 -27.65 -11.79 25.41
CA ARG A 460 -27.06 -11.58 24.07
C ARG A 460 -26.62 -12.90 23.43
N GLY A 461 -25.97 -13.76 24.19
CA GLY A 461 -25.43 -15.03 23.69
C GLY A 461 -26.49 -16.11 23.43
N SER A 462 -27.78 -15.83 23.63
CA SER A 462 -28.86 -16.73 23.18
C SER A 462 -29.46 -16.31 21.83
N LEU A 463 -28.96 -15.24 21.22
CA LEU A 463 -29.39 -14.75 19.92
C LEU A 463 -28.35 -15.11 18.86
N ASP A 464 -28.80 -15.71 17.77
CA ASP A 464 -27.98 -16.02 16.60
C ASP A 464 -27.86 -14.78 15.71
N VAL A 465 -28.97 -14.01 15.62
CA VAL A 465 -29.04 -12.76 14.84
C VAL A 465 -29.56 -11.62 15.70
N VAL A 466 -28.89 -10.47 15.62
CA VAL A 466 -29.25 -9.25 16.33
C VAL A 466 -29.53 -8.12 15.35
N ILE A 467 -30.73 -7.56 15.42
CA ILE A 467 -31.15 -6.40 14.63
C ILE A 467 -31.03 -5.14 15.50
N ASN A 468 -30.38 -4.11 14.97
CA ASN A 468 -30.11 -2.86 15.64
C ASN A 468 -30.66 -1.68 14.82
N SER A 469 -31.40 -0.79 15.48
CA SER A 469 -31.78 0.52 14.93
C SER A 469 -30.63 1.50 15.23
N TYR A 470 -29.73 1.70 14.28
CA TYR A 470 -28.45 2.37 14.50
C TYR A 470 -28.60 3.89 14.68
N LEU A 471 -28.56 4.35 15.93
CA LEU A 471 -28.62 5.77 16.27
C LEU A 471 -27.35 6.50 15.81
N THR A 472 -27.51 7.72 15.29
CA THR A 472 -26.36 8.57 14.94
C THR A 472 -25.64 9.03 16.20
N LEU A 473 -24.32 8.93 16.22
CA LEU A 473 -23.46 9.40 17.30
C LEU A 473 -22.97 10.82 17.02
N TYR A 474 -22.96 11.65 18.06
CA TYR A 474 -22.31 12.96 18.10
C TYR A 474 -21.18 12.86 19.13
N THR A 475 -19.92 12.72 18.70
CA THR A 475 -18.78 12.59 19.64
C THR A 475 -18.22 13.92 20.13
#